data_AF-A0A5K7WTT7-F1
#
_entry.id   AF-A0A5K7WTT7-F1
#
_cell.length_a   1.000
_cell.length_b   1.000
_cell.length_c   1.000
_cell.angle_alpha   90.00
_cell.angle_beta   90.00
_cell.angle_gamma   90.00
#
_symmetry.space_group_name_H-M   'P 1'
#
loop_
_entity.id
_entity.type
_entity.pdbx_description
1 polymer ?
#
loop_
_entity_poly.entity_id
_entity_poly.type
_entity_poly.pdbx_seq_one_letter_code
_entity_poly.pdbx_strand_id
1 'polypeptide(L)'
;MIRIQKIALPETGRVLVISDIHGDLTLFQRLLEKIAYTPEDTLILNGDLCERGPSSLGVIRYARKLMDSSSRVFITEGNCDRLIHHVFDNDPTVFDHLAQHPHSVMNEWIEEQGKTIADFDSVPALAAFYRQTCGDEIDWLFSLPTALEADHYLFIHAGIDDRADWRETSHRSAVAIPHFYTRTHQCEKNVVVGHWPVVNYRSEAITCHNPIIALDKRMICIDGGNQVRFDGQLNALIIERNPQGDRIRFASVDHFHKVATITQCYTPPADFAGTLNYPNYTVRLLKRGTYFSLCENIALGLTQWIKNEYLEKKNDGFTAADDLSCSGLPVCTGDQVAVVDDGCAGYTLIKKEGSVGWVPKQCL
;
A
#
# COMPACT_ATOMS: atom_id res chain seq x y z
N MET A 1 23.73 6.60 7.30
CA MET A 1 22.98 7.88 7.23
C MET A 1 22.07 7.83 6.03
N ILE A 2 20.87 8.36 6.14
CA ILE A 2 19.91 8.44 5.03
C ILE A 2 20.31 9.54 4.05
N ARG A 3 19.96 9.37 2.76
CA ARG A 3 20.19 10.41 1.74
C ARG A 3 18.99 11.35 1.70
N ILE A 4 19.19 12.57 2.19
CA ILE A 4 18.13 13.59 2.23
C ILE A 4 18.33 14.55 1.07
N GLN A 5 17.35 14.65 0.19
CA GLN A 5 17.29 15.68 -0.82
C GLN A 5 16.38 16.81 -0.35
N LYS A 6 16.90 18.03 -0.29
CA LYS A 6 16.09 19.22 -0.03
C LYS A 6 15.41 19.66 -1.33
N ILE A 7 14.11 19.88 -1.27
CA ILE A 7 13.32 20.38 -2.40
C ILE A 7 12.53 21.63 -1.98
N ALA A 8 12.19 22.46 -2.96
CA ALA A 8 11.29 23.58 -2.76
C ALA A 8 9.92 23.21 -3.32
N LEU A 9 8.88 23.34 -2.50
CA LEU A 9 7.50 23.21 -2.96
C LEU A 9 6.98 24.59 -3.35
N PRO A 10 6.00 24.69 -4.26
CA PRO A 10 5.45 25.97 -4.66
C PRO A 10 4.64 26.61 -3.51
N GLU A 11 4.65 27.95 -3.42
CA GLU A 11 3.82 28.69 -2.45
C GLU A 11 2.31 28.47 -2.70
N THR A 12 1.93 28.25 -3.97
CA THR A 12 0.57 27.95 -4.42
C THR A 12 0.58 26.83 -5.47
N GLY A 13 -0.42 25.96 -5.46
CA GLY A 13 -0.56 24.88 -6.45
C GLY A 13 -0.84 23.54 -5.78
N ARG A 14 -0.74 22.43 -6.52
CA ARG A 14 -0.95 21.09 -5.95
C ARG A 14 0.37 20.34 -5.83
N VAL A 15 0.56 19.70 -4.68
CA VAL A 15 1.56 18.66 -4.46
C VAL A 15 0.80 17.33 -4.34
N LEU A 16 1.08 16.41 -5.25
CA LEU A 16 0.45 15.10 -5.36
C LEU A 16 1.45 14.06 -4.85
N VAL A 17 1.08 13.30 -3.83
CA VAL A 17 1.94 12.28 -3.23
C VAL A 17 1.28 10.92 -3.39
N ILE A 18 2.00 9.98 -3.99
CA ILE A 18 1.56 8.59 -4.22
C ILE A 18 2.66 7.67 -3.65
N SER A 19 2.30 6.56 -3.03
CA SER A 19 3.25 5.56 -2.54
C SER A 19 2.77 4.15 -2.88
N ASP A 20 3.65 3.16 -2.76
CA ASP A 20 3.31 1.73 -2.78
C ASP A 20 2.53 1.35 -4.06
N ILE A 21 3.09 1.73 -5.21
CA ILE A 21 2.50 1.45 -6.52
C ILE A 21 2.60 -0.05 -6.83
N HIS A 22 3.68 -0.70 -6.41
CA HIS A 22 3.88 -2.14 -6.50
C HIS A 22 3.61 -2.72 -7.89
N GLY A 23 4.27 -2.20 -8.92
CA GLY A 23 4.21 -2.75 -10.28
C GLY A 23 2.84 -2.61 -10.97
N ASP A 24 1.90 -1.85 -10.42
CA ASP A 24 0.57 -1.66 -10.98
C ASP A 24 0.50 -0.43 -11.90
N LEU A 25 1.11 -0.55 -13.09
CA LEU A 25 1.17 0.55 -14.05
C LEU A 25 -0.22 1.05 -14.46
N THR A 26 -1.17 0.14 -14.67
CA THR A 26 -2.54 0.47 -15.07
C THR A 26 -3.22 1.32 -14.02
N LEU A 27 -3.13 0.94 -12.74
CA LEU A 27 -3.77 1.69 -11.67
C LEU A 27 -3.06 3.01 -11.39
N PHE A 28 -1.73 3.05 -11.54
CA PHE A 28 -0.96 4.29 -11.46
C PHE A 28 -1.41 5.32 -12.51
N GLN A 29 -1.53 4.92 -13.77
CA GLN A 29 -2.01 5.80 -14.84
C GLN A 29 -3.45 6.27 -14.59
N ARG A 30 -4.35 5.36 -14.20
CA ARG A 30 -5.74 5.70 -13.84
C ARG A 30 -5.82 6.69 -12.68
N LEU A 31 -4.93 6.59 -11.69
CA LEU A 31 -4.88 7.53 -10.57
C LEU A 31 -4.48 8.92 -11.05
N LEU A 32 -3.42 9.02 -11.87
CA LEU A 32 -2.97 10.29 -12.45
C LEU A 32 -4.07 10.94 -13.31
N GLU A 33 -4.80 10.15 -14.10
CA GLU A 33 -5.97 10.62 -14.85
C GLU A 33 -7.09 11.11 -13.91
N LYS A 34 -7.43 10.33 -12.87
CA LYS A 34 -8.50 10.68 -11.92
C LYS A 34 -8.22 11.97 -11.16
N ILE A 35 -6.97 12.22 -10.78
CA ILE A 35 -6.56 13.47 -10.11
C ILE A 35 -6.25 14.60 -11.10
N ALA A 36 -6.43 14.36 -12.40
CA ALA A 36 -6.13 15.28 -13.48
C ALA A 36 -4.72 15.86 -13.34
N TYR A 37 -3.71 15.00 -13.20
CA TYR A 37 -2.31 15.39 -13.10
C TYR A 37 -1.85 16.20 -14.32
N THR A 38 -1.12 17.29 -14.06
CA THR A 38 -0.55 18.18 -15.06
C THR A 38 0.92 18.49 -14.71
N PRO A 39 1.77 18.86 -15.69
CA PRO A 39 3.16 19.23 -15.43
C PRO A 39 3.34 20.44 -14.49
N GLU A 40 2.30 21.23 -14.25
CA GLU A 40 2.29 22.34 -13.29
C GLU A 40 2.25 21.85 -11.83
N ASP A 41 1.76 20.63 -11.59
CA ASP A 41 1.73 20.02 -10.27
C ASP A 41 3.13 19.55 -9.86
N THR A 42 3.38 19.50 -8.55
CA THR A 42 4.51 18.76 -7.99
C THR A 42 4.07 17.33 -7.73
N LEU A 43 4.75 16.34 -8.31
CA LEU A 43 4.46 14.92 -8.11
C LEU A 43 5.56 14.29 -7.26
N ILE A 44 5.18 13.59 -6.21
CA ILE A 44 6.08 12.85 -5.33
C ILE A 44 5.66 11.38 -5.32
N LEU A 45 6.57 10.50 -5.74
CA LEU A 45 6.40 9.04 -5.64
C LEU A 45 7.23 8.56 -4.44
N ASN A 46 6.56 8.16 -3.36
CA ASN A 46 7.15 7.94 -2.05
C ASN A 46 7.48 6.45 -1.79
N GLY A 47 8.32 5.88 -2.66
CA GLY A 47 8.82 4.50 -2.57
C GLY A 47 7.84 3.41 -3.02
N ASP A 48 8.38 2.19 -3.10
CA ASP A 48 7.73 0.94 -3.47
C ASP A 48 7.03 1.04 -4.84
N LEU A 49 7.83 1.37 -5.86
CA LEU A 49 7.43 1.40 -7.26
C LEU A 49 7.19 -0.01 -7.81
N CYS A 50 8.03 -0.97 -7.42
CA CYS A 50 8.03 -2.34 -7.97
C CYS A 50 7.63 -3.42 -6.96
N GLU A 51 7.70 -4.67 -7.42
CA GLU A 51 7.26 -5.90 -6.74
C GLU A 51 5.74 -6.08 -6.70
N ARG A 52 5.31 -7.34 -6.55
CA ARG A 52 3.92 -7.81 -6.36
C ARG A 52 3.02 -7.70 -7.58
N GLY A 53 2.89 -6.52 -8.18
CA GLY A 53 2.01 -6.28 -9.33
C GLY A 53 2.60 -6.74 -10.65
N PRO A 54 1.79 -6.72 -11.73
CA PRO A 54 2.12 -7.39 -12.99
C PRO A 54 3.11 -6.65 -13.90
N SER A 55 3.57 -5.44 -13.54
CA SER A 55 4.37 -4.58 -14.41
C SER A 55 5.34 -3.68 -13.62
N SER A 56 6.24 -4.28 -12.85
CA SER A 56 7.31 -3.60 -12.12
C SER A 56 8.17 -2.73 -13.04
N LEU A 57 8.67 -3.28 -14.15
CA LEU A 57 9.48 -2.53 -15.13
C LEU A 57 8.67 -1.43 -15.81
N GLY A 58 7.38 -1.69 -16.05
CA GLY A 58 6.47 -0.69 -16.60
C GLY A 58 6.36 0.54 -15.69
N VAL A 59 6.16 0.33 -14.39
CA VAL A 59 6.11 1.41 -13.40
C VAL A 59 7.46 2.12 -13.29
N ILE A 60 8.56 1.38 -13.16
CA ILE A 60 9.93 1.96 -13.06
C ILE A 60 10.22 2.89 -14.23
N ARG A 61 10.01 2.41 -15.46
CA ARG A 61 10.28 3.18 -16.68
C ARG A 61 9.36 4.37 -16.83
N TYR A 62 8.08 4.21 -16.47
CA TYR A 62 7.12 5.31 -16.51
C TYR A 62 7.43 6.38 -15.47
N ALA A 63 7.76 6.00 -14.24
CA ALA A 63 8.17 6.90 -13.16
C ALA A 63 9.47 7.65 -13.52
N ARG A 64 10.48 6.95 -14.05
CA ARG A 64 11.71 7.56 -14.56
C ARG A 64 11.42 8.57 -15.68
N LYS A 65 10.58 8.20 -16.64
CA LYS A 65 10.17 9.12 -17.72
C LYS A 65 9.48 10.37 -17.19
N LEU A 66 8.61 10.24 -16.19
CA LEU A 66 7.97 11.39 -15.54
C LEU A 66 9.03 12.31 -14.91
N MET A 67 9.97 11.71 -14.16
CA MET A 67 11.07 12.44 -13.51
C MET A 67 11.98 13.15 -14.51
N ASP A 68 12.35 12.49 -15.60
CA ASP A 68 13.20 13.06 -16.66
C ASP A 68 12.47 14.18 -17.43
N SER A 69 11.14 14.14 -17.49
CA SER A 69 10.32 15.12 -18.22
C SER A 69 10.00 16.40 -17.44
N SER A 70 10.17 16.41 -16.12
CA SER A 70 9.79 17.55 -15.28
C SER A 70 10.63 17.66 -14.02
N SER A 71 11.19 18.84 -13.77
CA SER A 71 11.86 19.20 -12.51
C SER A 71 10.93 19.23 -11.27
N ARG A 72 9.63 19.01 -11.46
CA ARG A 72 8.61 18.97 -10.39
C ARG A 72 8.22 17.55 -9.97
N VAL A 73 8.87 16.53 -10.53
CA VAL A 73 8.65 15.14 -10.17
C VAL A 73 9.81 14.67 -9.31
N PHE A 74 9.50 14.13 -8.14
CA PHE A 74 10.48 13.61 -7.18
C PHE A 74 10.10 12.20 -6.78
N ILE A 75 11.10 11.37 -6.52
CA ILE A 75 10.90 9.95 -6.19
C ILE A 75 11.83 9.62 -5.03
N THR A 76 11.30 8.96 -3.99
CA THR A 76 12.12 8.36 -2.93
C THR A 76 12.21 6.86 -3.12
N GLU A 77 13.25 6.24 -2.58
CA GLU A 77 13.33 4.78 -2.49
C GLU A 77 12.35 4.22 -1.45
N GLY A 78 11.78 3.05 -1.72
CA GLY A 78 11.17 2.16 -0.74
C GLY A 78 11.98 0.88 -0.51
N ASN A 79 11.49 -0.02 0.33
CA ASN A 79 12.19 -1.29 0.57
C ASN A 79 12.11 -2.25 -0.63
N CYS A 80 10.98 -2.30 -1.32
CA CYS A 80 10.79 -3.19 -2.48
C CYS A 80 11.68 -2.78 -3.65
N ASP A 81 11.93 -1.47 -3.81
CA ASP A 81 12.78 -0.91 -4.87
C ASP A 81 14.25 -1.36 -4.80
N ARG A 82 14.67 -1.94 -3.66
CA ARG A 82 16.06 -2.30 -3.38
C ARG A 82 16.31 -3.79 -3.25
N LEU A 83 15.33 -4.68 -3.45
CA LEU A 83 15.50 -6.12 -3.21
C LEU A 83 16.65 -6.75 -4.01
N ILE A 84 17.02 -6.18 -5.17
CA ILE A 84 18.17 -6.60 -5.96
C ILE A 84 19.51 -6.58 -5.19
N HIS A 85 19.64 -5.84 -4.09
CA HIS A 85 20.86 -5.86 -3.26
C HIS A 85 21.19 -7.26 -2.72
N HIS A 86 20.19 -8.10 -2.42
CA HIS A 86 20.41 -9.47 -1.96
C HIS A 86 21.22 -10.30 -2.99
N VAL A 87 21.00 -10.04 -4.29
CA VAL A 87 21.78 -10.67 -5.37
C VAL A 87 23.25 -10.21 -5.31
N PHE A 88 23.49 -8.92 -5.11
CA PHE A 88 24.85 -8.37 -5.06
C PHE A 88 25.59 -8.70 -3.77
N ASP A 89 24.88 -8.95 -2.68
CA ASP A 89 25.41 -9.45 -1.41
C ASP A 89 25.65 -10.97 -1.43
N ASN A 90 25.38 -11.63 -2.57
CA ASN A 90 25.52 -13.07 -2.76
C ASN A 90 24.68 -13.90 -1.77
N ASP A 91 23.47 -13.42 -1.47
CA ASP A 91 22.51 -14.08 -0.58
C ASP A 91 22.01 -15.39 -1.22
N PRO A 92 22.21 -16.55 -0.57
CA PRO A 92 21.83 -17.85 -1.13
C PRO A 92 20.30 -18.04 -1.25
N THR A 93 19.49 -17.23 -0.56
CA THR A 93 18.03 -17.35 -0.55
C THR A 93 17.35 -16.73 -1.78
N VAL A 94 18.10 -16.02 -2.62
CA VAL A 94 17.60 -15.33 -3.82
C VAL A 94 16.85 -16.27 -4.77
N PHE A 95 17.37 -17.47 -5.02
CA PHE A 95 16.73 -18.41 -5.95
C PHE A 95 15.36 -18.85 -5.45
N ASP A 96 15.25 -19.20 -4.16
CA ASP A 96 13.99 -19.58 -3.55
C ASP A 96 13.00 -18.41 -3.57
N HIS A 97 13.48 -17.20 -3.29
CA HIS A 97 12.67 -15.99 -3.35
C HIS A 97 12.11 -15.77 -4.76
N LEU A 98 12.96 -15.78 -5.80
CA LEU A 98 12.52 -15.55 -7.18
C LEU A 98 11.57 -16.63 -7.69
N ALA A 99 11.79 -17.89 -7.31
CA ALA A 99 10.87 -18.98 -7.64
C ALA A 99 9.48 -18.81 -7.01
N GLN A 100 9.40 -18.20 -5.83
CA GLN A 100 8.13 -17.96 -5.12
C GLN A 100 7.43 -16.66 -5.53
N HIS A 101 8.14 -15.74 -6.18
CA HIS A 101 7.65 -14.40 -6.51
C HIS A 101 7.79 -14.13 -8.02
N PRO A 102 6.95 -14.77 -8.88
CA PRO A 102 7.02 -14.62 -10.33
C PRO A 102 6.80 -13.16 -10.80
N HIS A 103 6.09 -12.34 -10.01
CA HIS A 103 5.85 -10.92 -10.28
C HIS A 103 6.88 -9.98 -9.61
N SER A 104 8.13 -10.43 -9.43
CA SER A 104 9.22 -9.57 -8.97
C SER A 104 9.89 -8.83 -10.12
N VAL A 105 10.47 -7.66 -9.86
CA VAL A 105 11.20 -6.88 -10.88
C VAL A 105 12.38 -7.68 -11.45
N MET A 106 12.98 -8.52 -10.62
CA MET A 106 14.07 -9.41 -10.97
C MET A 106 13.65 -10.47 -12.00
N ASN A 107 12.49 -11.11 -11.82
CA ASN A 107 11.96 -12.02 -12.82
C ASN A 107 11.60 -11.28 -14.12
N GLU A 108 11.00 -10.09 -14.05
CA GLU A 108 10.69 -9.30 -15.25
C GLU A 108 11.96 -8.94 -16.05
N TRP A 109 13.06 -8.58 -15.39
CA TRP A 109 14.35 -8.34 -16.06
C TRP A 109 14.92 -9.58 -16.76
N ILE A 110 14.79 -10.75 -16.14
CA ILE A 110 15.21 -12.03 -16.75
C ILE A 110 14.34 -12.33 -17.97
N GLU A 111 13.02 -12.19 -17.84
CA GLU A 111 12.03 -12.49 -18.88
C GLU A 111 12.19 -11.59 -20.11
N GLU A 112 12.52 -10.30 -19.92
CA GLU A 112 12.77 -9.36 -21.03
C GLU A 112 13.93 -9.81 -21.93
N GLN A 113 14.87 -10.59 -21.39
CA GLN A 113 15.98 -11.19 -22.13
C GLN A 113 15.66 -12.60 -22.69
N GLY A 114 14.40 -13.04 -22.59
CA GLY A 114 13.95 -14.35 -23.05
C GLY A 114 14.49 -15.51 -22.21
N LYS A 115 14.79 -15.27 -20.94
CA LYS A 115 15.32 -16.26 -19.99
C LYS A 115 14.35 -16.53 -18.86
N THR A 116 14.70 -17.46 -17.99
CA THR A 116 14.05 -17.75 -16.70
C THR A 116 15.11 -17.92 -15.61
N ILE A 117 14.69 -17.94 -14.34
CA ILE A 117 15.63 -18.15 -13.22
C ILE A 117 16.38 -19.50 -13.32
N ALA A 118 15.80 -20.50 -13.99
CA ALA A 118 16.42 -21.81 -14.20
C ALA A 118 17.65 -21.77 -15.13
N ASP A 119 17.87 -20.68 -15.86
CA ASP A 119 19.03 -20.49 -16.75
C ASP A 119 20.31 -20.06 -16.00
N PHE A 120 20.24 -19.88 -14.69
CA PHE A 120 21.35 -19.45 -13.84
C PHE A 120 21.68 -20.51 -12.80
N ASP A 121 22.98 -20.85 -12.69
CA ASP A 121 23.49 -21.91 -11.81
C ASP A 121 23.96 -21.39 -10.43
N SER A 122 24.06 -20.07 -10.28
CA SER A 122 24.68 -19.43 -9.13
C SER A 122 24.29 -17.96 -9.02
N VAL A 123 24.30 -17.44 -7.78
CA VAL A 123 24.00 -16.01 -7.51
C VAL A 123 25.02 -15.08 -8.19
N PRO A 124 26.34 -15.39 -8.24
CA PRO A 124 27.29 -14.58 -9.00
C PRO A 124 27.01 -14.52 -10.50
N ALA A 125 26.58 -15.62 -11.12
CA ALA A 125 26.19 -15.62 -12.54
C ALA A 125 24.97 -14.73 -12.78
N LEU A 126 23.98 -14.79 -11.88
CA LEU A 126 22.80 -13.93 -11.90
C LEU A 126 23.15 -12.45 -11.70
N ALA A 127 24.05 -12.14 -10.75
CA ALA A 127 24.53 -10.78 -10.50
C ALA A 127 25.25 -10.19 -11.72
N ALA A 128 26.10 -10.98 -12.38
CA ALA A 128 26.79 -10.57 -13.60
C ALA A 128 25.81 -10.28 -14.74
N PHE A 129 24.79 -11.12 -14.89
CA PHE A 129 23.71 -10.91 -15.85
C PHE A 129 22.98 -9.59 -15.61
N TYR A 130 22.46 -9.36 -14.40
CA TYR A 130 21.75 -8.11 -14.10
C TYR A 130 22.61 -6.87 -14.30
N ARG A 131 23.90 -6.92 -13.93
CA ARG A 131 24.82 -5.82 -14.20
C ARG A 131 25.00 -5.54 -15.68
N GLN A 132 25.06 -6.59 -16.50
CA GLN A 132 25.24 -6.45 -17.94
C GLN A 132 23.99 -5.93 -18.65
N THR A 133 22.80 -6.40 -18.27
CA THR A 133 21.56 -6.14 -19.02
C THR A 133 20.73 -5.01 -18.45
N CYS A 134 20.80 -4.76 -17.13
CA CYS A 134 19.89 -3.90 -16.39
C CYS A 134 20.62 -2.89 -15.49
N GLY A 135 21.94 -2.74 -15.63
CA GLY A 135 22.78 -1.91 -14.77
C GLY A 135 22.30 -0.48 -14.63
N ASP A 136 21.89 0.17 -15.73
CA ASP A 136 21.43 1.56 -15.74
C ASP A 136 20.11 1.78 -14.99
N GLU A 137 19.21 0.79 -14.96
CA GLU A 137 17.96 0.86 -14.19
C GLU A 137 18.23 0.60 -12.69
N ILE A 138 19.10 -0.36 -12.39
CA ILE A 138 19.52 -0.68 -11.03
C ILE A 138 20.24 0.52 -10.39
N ASP A 139 21.17 1.13 -11.10
CA ASP A 139 21.93 2.29 -10.62
C ASP A 139 21.00 3.50 -10.43
N TRP A 140 19.99 3.66 -11.30
CA TRP A 140 18.95 4.67 -11.13
C TRP A 140 18.14 4.44 -9.85
N LEU A 141 17.62 3.23 -9.61
CA LEU A 141 16.90 2.89 -8.37
C LEU A 141 17.77 3.15 -7.13
N PHE A 142 19.05 2.77 -7.20
CA PHE A 142 20.01 3.00 -6.12
C PHE A 142 20.43 4.47 -5.97
N SER A 143 20.16 5.34 -6.94
CA SER A 143 20.44 6.77 -6.84
C SER A 143 19.34 7.56 -6.12
N LEU A 144 18.13 6.99 -6.00
CA LEU A 144 16.98 7.66 -5.41
C LEU A 144 17.27 8.11 -3.96
N PRO A 145 16.84 9.32 -3.56
CA PRO A 145 16.97 9.77 -2.18
C PRO A 145 16.13 8.90 -1.23
N THR A 146 16.59 8.80 0.00
CA THR A 146 15.86 8.14 1.07
C THR A 146 14.71 9.00 1.59
N ALA A 147 14.87 10.31 1.55
CA ALA A 147 13.85 11.25 2.00
C ALA A 147 13.90 12.58 1.23
N LEU A 148 12.75 13.21 1.09
CA LEU A 148 12.60 14.57 0.58
C LEU A 148 12.23 15.50 1.73
N GLU A 149 13.07 16.49 1.99
CA GLU A 149 12.80 17.53 2.98
C GLU A 149 12.32 18.81 2.29
N ALA A 150 11.12 19.29 2.64
CA ALA A 150 10.55 20.48 2.02
C ALA A 150 9.65 21.25 2.99
N ASP A 151 9.87 22.55 3.17
CA ASP A 151 9.01 23.42 4.02
C ASP A 151 8.63 22.78 5.38
N HIS A 152 7.34 22.58 5.64
CA HIS A 152 6.77 21.89 6.81
C HIS A 152 6.43 20.41 6.54
N TYR A 153 6.97 19.80 5.48
CA TYR A 153 6.79 18.39 5.12
C TYR A 153 8.11 17.60 5.07
N LEU A 154 8.00 16.32 5.43
CA LEU A 154 9.01 15.31 5.19
C LEU A 154 8.34 14.15 4.45
N PHE A 155 8.83 13.81 3.25
CA PHE A 155 8.39 12.64 2.52
C PHE A 155 9.44 11.55 2.69
N ILE A 156 9.04 10.43 3.27
CA ILE A 156 9.92 9.30 3.58
C ILE A 156 9.08 8.03 3.51
N HIS A 157 9.61 6.93 2.98
CA HIS A 157 8.78 5.79 2.64
C HIS A 157 8.08 5.15 3.85
N ALA A 158 8.79 4.79 4.92
CA ALA A 158 8.20 4.10 6.07
C ALA A 158 8.06 4.95 7.34
N GLY A 159 9.06 5.79 7.65
CA GLY A 159 9.04 6.65 8.85
C GLY A 159 10.41 7.00 9.39
N ILE A 160 10.45 7.62 10.57
CA ILE A 160 11.69 8.10 11.20
C ILE A 160 11.88 7.50 12.60
N ASP A 161 13.13 7.47 13.06
CA ASP A 161 13.45 7.10 14.44
C ASP A 161 13.01 8.21 15.42
N ASP A 162 12.55 7.84 16.61
CA ASP A 162 12.20 8.80 17.66
C ASP A 162 13.46 9.35 18.34
N ARG A 163 13.99 10.43 17.79
CA ARG A 163 15.20 11.09 18.29
C ARG A 163 15.22 12.58 17.93
N ALA A 164 15.97 13.36 18.70
CA ALA A 164 16.05 14.82 18.56
C ALA A 164 16.46 15.25 17.14
N ASP A 165 17.53 14.66 16.60
CA ASP A 165 17.87 14.83 15.19
C ASP A 165 17.38 13.65 14.37
N TRP A 166 16.18 13.79 13.80
CA TRP A 166 15.58 12.77 12.93
C TRP A 166 16.40 12.51 11.67
N ARG A 167 17.33 13.39 11.27
CA ARG A 167 18.20 13.18 10.08
C ARG A 167 19.18 12.04 10.28
N GLU A 168 19.43 11.66 11.53
CA GLU A 168 20.21 10.49 11.94
C GLU A 168 19.36 9.21 12.00
N THR A 169 18.16 9.21 11.39
CA THR A 169 17.35 8.00 11.22
C THR A 169 18.16 6.94 10.47
N SER A 170 18.01 5.68 10.89
CA SER A 170 18.63 4.56 10.20
C SER A 170 17.97 4.31 8.84
N HIS A 171 18.74 3.91 7.82
CA HIS A 171 18.17 3.57 6.52
C HIS A 171 17.09 2.48 6.64
N ARG A 172 17.32 1.47 7.50
CA ARG A 172 16.34 0.42 7.78
C ARG A 172 15.01 0.97 8.30
N SER A 173 15.03 1.93 9.22
CA SER A 173 13.81 2.57 9.70
C SER A 173 13.14 3.39 8.60
N ALA A 174 13.92 4.15 7.85
CA ALA A 174 13.43 5.01 6.78
C ALA A 174 12.63 4.27 5.70
N VAL A 175 13.05 3.06 5.36
CA VAL A 175 12.41 2.26 4.31
C VAL A 175 11.55 1.12 4.84
N ALA A 176 11.60 0.76 6.13
CA ALA A 176 10.90 -0.44 6.59
C ALA A 176 10.39 -0.42 8.04
N ILE A 177 10.35 0.72 8.73
CA ILE A 177 9.82 0.77 10.10
C ILE A 177 8.35 0.36 10.13
N PRO A 178 7.96 -0.68 10.90
CA PRO A 178 6.57 -1.10 10.96
C PRO A 178 5.77 -0.19 11.89
N HIS A 179 4.50 -0.02 11.57
CA HIS A 179 3.50 0.68 12.39
C HIS A 179 3.90 2.11 12.80
N PHE A 180 4.43 2.93 11.90
CA PHE A 180 4.88 4.27 12.24
C PHE A 180 3.83 5.13 12.95
N TYR A 181 2.55 5.03 12.56
CA TYR A 181 1.44 5.80 13.14
C TYR A 181 1.20 5.57 14.65
N THR A 182 1.63 4.41 15.18
CA THR A 182 1.50 4.07 16.61
C THR A 182 2.71 4.52 17.43
N ARG A 183 3.75 5.05 16.78
CA ARG A 183 4.99 5.51 17.42
C ARG A 183 4.94 7.01 17.70
N THR A 184 5.95 7.50 18.40
CA THR A 184 6.24 8.92 18.59
C THR A 184 7.40 9.34 17.68
N HIS A 185 7.52 10.63 17.40
CA HIS A 185 8.71 11.21 16.77
C HIS A 185 8.90 12.67 17.21
N GLN A 186 10.12 13.18 17.03
CA GLN A 186 10.48 14.56 17.40
C GLN A 186 10.59 15.52 16.20
N CYS A 187 10.26 15.07 14.97
CA CYS A 187 10.27 15.94 13.80
C CYS A 187 9.21 17.06 13.89
N GLU A 188 9.61 18.27 13.49
CA GLU A 188 8.74 19.45 13.45
C GLU A 188 7.84 19.52 12.21
N LYS A 189 8.10 18.66 11.23
CA LYS A 189 7.40 18.61 9.95
C LYS A 189 6.32 17.53 9.96
N ASN A 190 5.31 17.68 9.11
CA ASN A 190 4.36 16.61 8.79
C ASN A 190 5.09 15.53 7.99
N VAL A 191 5.21 14.34 8.59
CA VAL A 191 5.87 13.18 7.99
C VAL A 191 4.84 12.38 7.18
N VAL A 192 5.02 12.36 5.86
CA VAL A 192 4.19 11.63 4.90
C VAL A 192 4.85 10.30 4.58
N VAL A 193 4.14 9.20 4.83
CA VAL A 193 4.66 7.82 4.72
C VAL A 193 3.71 6.90 3.95
N GLY A 194 4.30 5.91 3.28
CA GLY A 194 3.65 4.73 2.72
C GLY A 194 3.92 3.50 3.58
N HIS A 195 4.37 2.40 2.94
CA HIS A 195 4.92 1.15 3.50
C HIS A 195 3.96 0.27 4.30
N TRP A 196 3.24 0.86 5.25
CA TRP A 196 2.37 0.14 6.16
C TRP A 196 0.91 0.41 5.80
N PRO A 197 0.18 -0.58 5.25
CA PRO A 197 -1.19 -0.37 4.79
C PRO A 197 -2.06 0.23 5.88
N VAL A 198 -2.76 1.33 5.57
CA VAL A 198 -3.52 2.09 6.57
C VAL A 198 -4.63 1.28 7.24
N VAL A 199 -5.13 0.26 6.55
CA VAL A 199 -6.14 -0.68 7.06
C VAL A 199 -5.63 -1.47 8.27
N ASN A 200 -4.31 -1.68 8.38
CA ASN A 200 -3.68 -2.39 9.49
C ASN A 200 -3.73 -1.59 10.80
N TYR A 201 -4.02 -0.28 10.76
CA TYR A 201 -4.27 0.53 11.96
C TYR A 201 -5.74 0.51 12.41
N ARG A 202 -6.61 -0.21 11.70
CA ARG A 202 -8.08 -0.17 11.86
C ARG A 202 -8.66 -1.52 12.27
N SER A 203 -7.93 -2.31 13.07
CA SER A 203 -8.36 -3.67 13.49
C SER A 203 -9.71 -3.68 14.24
N GLU A 204 -10.05 -2.60 14.94
CA GLU A 204 -11.30 -2.45 15.72
C GLU A 204 -12.33 -1.53 15.05
N ALA A 205 -12.06 -1.04 13.85
CA ALA A 205 -12.92 -0.10 13.13
C ALA A 205 -13.40 -0.69 11.81
N ILE A 206 -14.28 0.05 11.11
CA ILE A 206 -14.66 -0.28 9.74
C ILE A 206 -13.40 -0.40 8.89
N THR A 207 -13.28 -1.52 8.16
CA THR A 207 -12.21 -1.74 7.19
C THR A 207 -12.19 -0.59 6.20
N CYS A 208 -11.07 0.12 6.11
CA CYS A 208 -10.95 1.30 5.27
C CYS A 208 -9.51 1.43 4.78
N HIS A 209 -9.35 1.80 3.52
CA HIS A 209 -8.06 1.98 2.86
C HIS A 209 -7.72 3.46 2.61
N ASN A 210 -8.53 4.39 3.12
CA ASN A 210 -8.27 5.82 2.98
C ASN A 210 -7.09 6.27 3.85
N PRO A 211 -6.29 7.25 3.39
CA PRO A 211 -5.19 7.81 4.16
C PRO A 211 -5.58 8.20 5.60
N ILE A 212 -4.62 8.07 6.51
CA ILE A 212 -4.73 8.59 7.89
C ILE A 212 -4.00 9.93 7.93
N ILE A 213 -4.72 11.01 8.19
CA ILE A 213 -4.17 12.37 8.28
C ILE A 213 -4.27 12.82 9.74
N ALA A 214 -3.18 12.68 10.49
CA ALA A 214 -3.10 13.01 11.91
C ALA A 214 -2.11 14.16 12.13
N LEU A 215 -2.58 15.39 11.87
CA LEU A 215 -1.76 16.61 11.95
C LEU A 215 -1.34 16.95 13.37
N ASP A 216 -2.09 16.53 14.38
CA ASP A 216 -1.74 16.60 15.80
C ASP A 216 -0.50 15.76 16.13
N LYS A 217 -0.36 14.61 15.45
CA LYS A 217 0.83 13.74 15.50
C LYS A 217 1.89 14.10 14.47
N ARG A 218 1.59 15.04 13.55
CA ARG A 218 2.40 15.35 12.37
C ARG A 218 2.70 14.12 11.50
N MET A 219 1.71 13.23 11.34
CA MET A 219 1.82 12.00 10.55
C MET A 219 0.73 11.94 9.49
N ILE A 220 1.11 11.55 8.27
CA ILE A 220 0.17 11.28 7.18
C ILE A 220 0.55 9.93 6.54
N CYS A 221 -0.25 8.90 6.77
CA CYS A 221 -0.02 7.56 6.21
C CYS A 221 -0.93 7.36 4.99
N ILE A 222 -0.35 7.01 3.84
CA ILE A 222 -1.06 7.02 2.56
C ILE A 222 -1.14 5.66 1.86
N ASP A 223 -0.42 4.63 2.33
CA ASP A 223 -0.48 3.29 1.73
C ASP A 223 -1.88 2.66 1.84
N GLY A 224 -2.53 2.47 0.68
CA GLY A 224 -3.86 1.86 0.56
C GLY A 224 -3.86 0.33 0.47
N GLY A 225 -2.70 -0.31 0.55
CA GLY A 225 -2.52 -1.76 0.42
C GLY A 225 -2.65 -2.25 -1.03
N ASN A 226 -2.26 -1.43 -2.02
CA ASN A 226 -2.32 -1.82 -3.43
C ASN A 226 -1.42 -3.04 -3.69
N GLN A 227 -1.91 -4.07 -4.38
CA GLN A 227 -1.21 -5.35 -4.64
C GLN A 227 -0.74 -6.13 -3.39
N VAL A 228 -0.93 -5.59 -2.19
CA VAL A 228 -0.71 -6.27 -0.90
C VAL A 228 -2.01 -6.90 -0.42
N ARG A 229 -3.14 -6.23 -0.67
CA ARG A 229 -4.47 -6.70 -0.31
C ARG A 229 -5.37 -6.81 -1.51
N PHE A 230 -6.18 -7.87 -1.55
CA PHE A 230 -7.16 -8.05 -2.61
C PHE A 230 -8.21 -6.93 -2.64
N ASP A 231 -8.57 -6.37 -1.48
CA ASP A 231 -9.49 -5.24 -1.29
C ASP A 231 -8.80 -3.86 -1.29
N GLY A 232 -7.50 -3.83 -1.60
CA GLY A 232 -6.65 -2.65 -1.60
C GLY A 232 -7.05 -1.55 -2.61
N GLN A 233 -6.37 -0.42 -2.52
CA GLN A 233 -6.46 0.67 -3.50
C GLN A 233 -5.13 1.42 -3.59
N LEU A 234 -4.91 2.10 -4.71
CA LEU A 234 -3.84 3.09 -4.82
C LEU A 234 -4.37 4.47 -4.42
N ASN A 235 -3.69 5.12 -3.49
CA ASN A 235 -4.06 6.42 -2.95
C ASN A 235 -3.16 7.54 -3.51
N ALA A 236 -3.73 8.73 -3.66
CA ALA A 236 -3.01 9.98 -3.81
C ALA A 236 -3.38 10.93 -2.68
N LEU A 237 -2.40 11.45 -1.95
CA LEU A 237 -2.55 12.63 -1.11
C LEU A 237 -2.42 13.88 -1.97
N ILE A 238 -3.34 14.82 -1.81
CA ILE A 238 -3.37 16.07 -2.57
C ILE A 238 -3.21 17.20 -1.55
N ILE A 239 -2.06 17.85 -1.57
CA ILE A 239 -1.77 19.04 -0.76
C ILE A 239 -1.95 20.26 -1.66
N GLU A 240 -3.02 20.99 -1.44
CA GLU A 240 -3.27 22.27 -2.11
C GLU A 240 -2.56 23.38 -1.33
N ARG A 241 -1.42 23.80 -1.86
CA ARG A 241 -0.52 24.80 -1.26
C ARG A 241 -1.17 26.17 -1.24
N ASN A 242 -1.11 26.83 -0.10
CA ASN A 242 -1.67 28.15 0.08
C ASN A 242 -0.89 28.93 1.18
N PRO A 243 -0.55 30.21 0.97
CA PRO A 243 0.23 31.00 1.94
C PRO A 243 -0.42 31.17 3.32
N GLN A 244 -1.75 31.01 3.42
CA GLN A 244 -2.52 31.06 4.66
C GLN A 244 -2.70 29.69 5.34
N GLY A 245 -2.28 28.60 4.68
CA GLY A 245 -2.35 27.23 5.21
C GLY A 245 -2.80 26.23 4.17
N ASP A 246 -2.11 25.10 4.09
CA ASP A 246 -2.38 24.09 3.09
C ASP A 246 -3.68 23.32 3.35
N ARG A 247 -4.42 23.04 2.28
CA ARG A 247 -5.60 22.18 2.33
C ARG A 247 -5.24 20.77 1.89
N ILE A 248 -5.54 19.78 2.71
CA ILE A 248 -5.23 18.38 2.44
C ILE A 248 -6.50 17.64 1.98
N ARG A 249 -6.37 16.90 0.89
CA ARG A 249 -7.37 15.99 0.33
C ARG A 249 -6.71 14.69 -0.08
N PHE A 250 -7.52 13.73 -0.49
CA PHE A 250 -7.02 12.53 -1.12
C PHE A 250 -7.98 12.04 -2.21
N ALA A 251 -7.45 11.23 -3.10
CA ALA A 251 -8.21 10.46 -4.08
C ALA A 251 -7.67 9.03 -4.12
N SER A 252 -8.44 8.11 -4.68
CA SER A 252 -7.99 6.73 -4.83
C SER A 252 -8.62 6.05 -6.04
N VAL A 253 -7.99 4.98 -6.50
CA VAL A 253 -8.52 4.06 -7.51
C VAL A 253 -8.25 2.62 -7.10
N ASP A 254 -9.09 1.71 -7.57
CA ASP A 254 -8.93 0.26 -7.41
C ASP A 254 -9.32 -0.47 -8.72
N HIS A 255 -9.19 -1.80 -8.70
CA HIS A 255 -9.53 -2.69 -9.83
C HIS A 255 -11.00 -3.12 -9.86
N PHE A 256 -11.86 -2.58 -8.99
CA PHE A 256 -13.26 -3.01 -8.93
C PHE A 256 -14.11 -2.23 -9.94
N HIS A 257 -14.41 -2.89 -11.06
CA HIS A 257 -15.20 -2.30 -12.15
C HIS A 257 -16.70 -2.63 -12.08
N LYS A 258 -17.08 -3.69 -11.33
CA LYS A 258 -18.49 -4.04 -11.14
C LYS A 258 -19.10 -3.09 -10.12
N VAL A 259 -19.94 -2.16 -10.59
CA VAL A 259 -20.69 -1.24 -9.74
C VAL A 259 -22.13 -1.73 -9.60
N ALA A 260 -22.67 -1.60 -8.39
CA ALA A 260 -24.07 -1.88 -8.08
C ALA A 260 -24.71 -0.65 -7.41
N THR A 261 -26.04 -0.52 -7.58
CA THR A 261 -26.83 0.52 -6.91
C THR A 261 -27.54 -0.10 -5.73
N ILE A 262 -27.39 0.48 -4.55
CA ILE A 262 -28.10 0.02 -3.37
C ILE A 262 -29.60 0.30 -3.53
N THR A 263 -30.41 -0.75 -3.46
CA THR A 263 -31.87 -0.70 -3.59
C THR A 263 -32.54 -0.54 -2.23
N GLN A 264 -31.93 -1.05 -1.16
CA GLN A 264 -32.45 -0.98 0.21
C GLN A 264 -31.37 -0.56 1.21
N CYS A 265 -31.65 0.45 2.02
CA CYS A 265 -30.77 0.88 3.11
C CYS A 265 -30.46 -0.26 4.08
N TYR A 266 -29.23 -0.27 4.60
CA TYR A 266 -28.79 -1.20 5.63
C TYR A 266 -27.91 -0.49 6.65
N THR A 267 -28.17 -0.75 7.93
CA THR A 267 -27.35 -0.30 9.03
C THR A 267 -26.88 -1.53 9.80
N PRO A 268 -25.58 -1.85 9.77
CA PRO A 268 -25.06 -3.01 10.48
C PRO A 268 -25.12 -2.80 12.00
N PRO A 269 -25.14 -3.89 12.79
CA PRO A 269 -24.91 -3.82 14.23
C PRO A 269 -23.59 -3.11 14.56
N ALA A 270 -23.52 -2.40 15.68
CA ALA A 270 -22.35 -1.61 16.06
C ALA A 270 -21.09 -2.47 16.33
N ASP A 271 -21.28 -3.73 16.74
CA ASP A 271 -20.22 -4.71 16.96
C ASP A 271 -19.80 -5.42 15.66
N PHE A 272 -20.44 -5.14 14.53
CA PHE A 272 -20.04 -5.66 13.22
C PHE A 272 -19.00 -4.74 12.57
N ALA A 273 -17.89 -4.54 13.28
CA ALA A 273 -16.75 -3.74 12.84
C ALA A 273 -15.45 -4.48 13.16
N GLY A 274 -14.48 -4.34 12.26
CA GLY A 274 -13.15 -4.89 12.44
C GLY A 274 -12.53 -5.32 11.11
N THR A 275 -11.22 -5.56 11.18
CA THR A 275 -10.46 -6.11 10.05
C THR A 275 -9.53 -7.20 10.56
N LEU A 276 -9.45 -8.27 9.79
CA LEU A 276 -8.55 -9.38 10.01
C LEU A 276 -7.39 -9.24 9.04
N ASN A 277 -6.18 -9.12 9.59
CA ASN A 277 -4.98 -8.75 8.84
C ASN A 277 -3.83 -9.71 9.15
N TYR A 278 -2.97 -9.96 8.18
CA TYR A 278 -1.67 -10.61 8.39
C TYR A 278 -0.89 -9.96 9.55
N PRO A 279 -0.17 -10.74 10.38
CA PRO A 279 -0.08 -12.21 10.40
C PRO A 279 -1.15 -12.87 11.29
N ASN A 280 -2.15 -12.11 11.75
CA ASN A 280 -3.02 -12.51 12.85
C ASN A 280 -4.26 -13.26 12.34
N TYR A 281 -4.04 -14.35 11.59
CA TYR A 281 -5.12 -15.13 10.98
C TYR A 281 -5.77 -16.17 11.89
N THR A 282 -5.07 -16.58 12.94
CA THR A 282 -5.53 -17.64 13.83
C THR A 282 -6.65 -17.14 14.74
N VAL A 283 -7.78 -17.83 14.69
CA VAL A 283 -8.98 -17.47 15.45
C VAL A 283 -9.59 -18.64 16.20
N ARG A 284 -10.19 -18.33 17.34
CA ARG A 284 -10.99 -19.26 18.14
C ARG A 284 -12.47 -19.01 17.86
N LEU A 285 -13.18 -20.04 17.39
CA LEU A 285 -14.63 -19.97 17.19
C LEU A 285 -15.33 -19.86 18.55
N LEU A 286 -16.09 -18.78 18.74
CA LEU A 286 -16.89 -18.55 19.96
C LEU A 286 -18.35 -18.94 19.74
N LYS A 287 -18.94 -18.55 18.60
CA LYS A 287 -20.33 -18.84 18.26
C LYS A 287 -20.49 -19.02 16.75
N ARG A 288 -21.01 -20.18 16.35
CA ARG A 288 -21.38 -20.45 14.95
C ARG A 288 -22.67 -19.70 14.60
N GLY A 289 -22.66 -19.01 13.46
CA GLY A 289 -23.88 -18.42 12.88
C GLY A 289 -24.09 -18.88 11.43
N THR A 290 -25.23 -18.48 10.85
CA THR A 290 -25.65 -18.90 9.51
C THR A 290 -24.70 -18.42 8.42
N TYR A 291 -24.38 -17.11 8.40
CA TYR A 291 -23.54 -16.49 7.38
C TYR A 291 -22.17 -16.04 7.91
N PHE A 292 -22.15 -15.63 9.18
CA PHE A 292 -20.96 -15.22 9.91
C PHE A 292 -20.84 -16.03 11.19
N SER A 293 -19.62 -16.26 11.64
CA SER A 293 -19.32 -16.80 12.95
C SER A 293 -18.61 -15.76 13.80
N LEU A 294 -18.98 -15.70 15.07
CA LEU A 294 -18.26 -14.89 16.05
C LEU A 294 -17.00 -15.63 16.45
N CYS A 295 -15.87 -14.99 16.25
CA CYS A 295 -14.56 -15.54 16.53
C CYS A 295 -13.72 -14.55 17.33
N GLU A 296 -12.77 -15.07 18.08
CA GLU A 296 -11.75 -14.29 18.76
C GLU A 296 -10.42 -14.43 18.03
N ASN A 297 -9.81 -13.32 17.65
CA ASN A 297 -8.45 -13.27 17.16
C ASN A 297 -7.49 -13.61 18.30
N ILE A 298 -6.74 -14.71 18.20
CA ILE A 298 -5.91 -15.20 19.31
C ILE A 298 -4.77 -14.24 19.64
N ALA A 299 -4.18 -13.60 18.62
CA ALA A 299 -3.05 -12.70 18.82
C ALA A 299 -3.49 -11.34 19.37
N LEU A 300 -4.65 -10.83 18.93
CA LEU A 300 -5.12 -9.50 19.29
C LEU A 300 -6.11 -9.50 20.47
N GLY A 301 -6.68 -10.66 20.84
CA GLY A 301 -7.74 -10.75 21.86
C GLY A 301 -9.05 -10.08 21.44
N LEU A 302 -9.22 -9.78 20.15
CA LEU A 302 -10.39 -9.08 19.61
C LEU A 302 -11.48 -10.06 19.19
N THR A 303 -12.73 -9.76 19.55
CA THR A 303 -13.89 -10.51 19.08
C THR A 303 -14.46 -9.86 17.82
N GLN A 304 -14.60 -10.62 16.74
CA GLN A 304 -15.00 -10.12 15.42
C GLN A 304 -15.92 -11.12 14.71
N TRP A 305 -16.79 -10.60 13.84
CA TRP A 305 -17.65 -11.41 12.97
C TRP A 305 -16.90 -11.78 11.69
N ILE A 306 -16.69 -13.08 11.46
CA ILE A 306 -15.95 -13.59 10.30
C ILE A 306 -16.90 -14.31 9.37
N LYS A 307 -16.81 -14.02 8.07
CA LYS A 307 -17.60 -14.68 7.04
C LYS A 307 -17.25 -16.17 6.99
N ASN A 308 -18.25 -17.05 7.06
CA ASN A 308 -18.03 -18.48 7.22
C ASN A 308 -17.17 -19.13 6.12
N GLU A 309 -17.27 -18.63 4.90
CA GLU A 309 -16.57 -19.09 3.70
C GLU A 309 -15.07 -18.78 3.75
N TYR A 310 -14.66 -17.83 4.58
CA TYR A 310 -13.26 -17.47 4.81
C TYR A 310 -12.66 -18.16 6.03
N LEU A 311 -13.43 -19.01 6.74
CA LEU A 311 -12.93 -19.77 7.89
C LEU A 311 -12.47 -21.16 7.47
N GLU A 312 -11.16 -21.37 7.47
CA GLU A 312 -10.57 -22.69 7.28
C GLU A 312 -10.39 -23.41 8.61
N LYS A 313 -10.75 -24.69 8.65
CA LYS A 313 -10.47 -25.54 9.81
C LYS A 313 -9.02 -26.03 9.76
N LYS A 314 -8.29 -25.85 10.85
CA LYS A 314 -6.98 -26.49 11.10
C LYS A 314 -7.10 -27.47 12.27
N ASN A 315 -6.04 -28.23 12.54
CA ASN A 315 -6.07 -29.32 13.55
C ASN A 315 -6.52 -28.82 14.94
N ASP A 316 -6.10 -27.62 15.35
CA ASP A 316 -6.34 -27.08 16.70
C ASP A 316 -7.19 -25.79 16.72
N GLY A 317 -7.92 -25.48 15.64
CA GLY A 317 -8.74 -24.26 15.58
C GLY A 317 -9.20 -23.86 14.18
N PHE A 318 -9.42 -22.56 13.99
CA PHE A 318 -9.74 -21.96 12.71
C PHE A 318 -8.69 -20.93 12.32
N THR A 319 -8.47 -20.76 11.03
CA THR A 319 -7.72 -19.63 10.47
C THR A 319 -8.57 -18.93 9.44
N ALA A 320 -8.42 -17.62 9.31
CA ALA A 320 -8.87 -16.92 8.13
C ALA A 320 -8.05 -17.41 6.92
N ALA A 321 -8.70 -17.55 5.76
CA ALA A 321 -8.05 -17.94 4.51
C ALA A 321 -7.14 -16.83 3.96
N ASP A 322 -7.49 -15.57 4.22
CA ASP A 322 -6.75 -14.39 3.79
C ASP A 322 -7.12 -13.18 4.69
N ASP A 323 -6.48 -12.04 4.42
CA ASP A 323 -6.92 -10.72 4.83
C ASP A 323 -8.42 -10.52 4.54
N LEU A 324 -9.19 -10.01 5.50
CA LEU A 324 -10.64 -9.94 5.37
C LEU A 324 -11.26 -8.78 6.15
N SER A 325 -12.23 -8.12 5.52
CA SER A 325 -13.14 -7.23 6.24
C SER A 325 -14.08 -8.03 7.15
N CYS A 326 -14.00 -7.76 8.45
CA CYS A 326 -14.93 -8.23 9.47
C CYS A 326 -15.99 -7.17 9.80
N SER A 327 -16.24 -6.26 8.86
CA SER A 327 -17.13 -5.12 9.04
C SER A 327 -18.41 -5.28 8.22
N GLY A 328 -19.55 -4.91 8.78
CA GLY A 328 -20.73 -4.55 8.00
C GLY A 328 -20.59 -3.11 7.52
N LEU A 329 -21.09 -2.79 6.33
CA LEU A 329 -20.99 -1.42 5.78
C LEU A 329 -22.38 -0.74 5.75
N PRO A 330 -22.56 0.41 6.42
CA PRO A 330 -23.81 1.15 6.32
C PRO A 330 -24.00 1.73 4.91
N VAL A 331 -25.20 1.56 4.37
CA VAL A 331 -25.56 2.02 3.01
C VAL A 331 -26.98 2.58 2.98
N CYS A 332 -27.21 3.49 2.03
CA CYS A 332 -28.48 4.12 1.73
C CYS A 332 -28.95 3.79 0.31
N THR A 333 -30.25 3.75 0.08
CA THR A 333 -30.82 3.59 -1.27
C THR A 333 -30.27 4.67 -2.20
N GLY A 334 -29.81 4.25 -3.38
CA GLY A 334 -29.19 5.11 -4.38
C GLY A 334 -27.66 5.21 -4.31
N ASP A 335 -27.04 4.72 -3.23
CA ASP A 335 -25.58 4.62 -3.15
C ASP A 335 -25.02 3.81 -4.33
N GLN A 336 -23.95 4.29 -4.94
CA GLN A 336 -23.14 3.53 -5.89
C GLN A 336 -22.00 2.86 -5.14
N VAL A 337 -21.89 1.54 -5.25
CA VAL A 337 -20.87 0.75 -4.55
C VAL A 337 -20.17 -0.18 -5.52
N ALA A 338 -18.88 -0.39 -5.31
CA ALA A 338 -18.14 -1.42 -6.03
C ALA A 338 -18.38 -2.78 -5.38
N VAL A 339 -18.62 -3.81 -6.19
CA VAL A 339 -18.77 -5.19 -5.74
C VAL A 339 -17.40 -5.84 -5.68
N VAL A 340 -16.97 -6.21 -4.47
CA VAL A 340 -15.65 -6.81 -4.19
C VAL A 340 -15.73 -8.33 -4.24
N ASP A 341 -16.69 -8.94 -3.51
CA ASP A 341 -16.98 -10.37 -3.56
C ASP A 341 -18.49 -10.61 -3.44
N ASP A 342 -19.06 -11.30 -4.43
CA ASP A 342 -20.48 -11.68 -4.49
C ASP A 342 -20.67 -13.21 -4.51
N GLY A 343 -19.59 -13.98 -4.36
CA GLY A 343 -19.64 -15.45 -4.29
C GLY A 343 -20.15 -16.00 -2.95
N CYS A 344 -20.15 -15.14 -1.93
CA CYS A 344 -20.54 -15.48 -0.57
C CYS A 344 -22.05 -15.63 -0.36
N ALA A 345 -22.46 -16.54 0.53
CA ALA A 345 -23.87 -16.76 0.86
C ALA A 345 -24.45 -15.62 1.72
N GLY A 346 -25.64 -15.15 1.33
CA GLY A 346 -26.46 -14.17 2.06
C GLY A 346 -25.98 -12.72 2.02
N TYR A 347 -24.68 -12.50 1.80
CA TYR A 347 -24.05 -11.18 1.84
C TYR A 347 -23.10 -11.00 0.67
N THR A 348 -22.93 -9.76 0.26
CA THR A 348 -21.95 -9.31 -0.74
C THR A 348 -20.97 -8.38 -0.05
N LEU A 349 -19.69 -8.59 -0.28
CA LEU A 349 -18.63 -7.68 0.14
C LEU A 349 -18.59 -6.54 -0.86
N ILE A 350 -18.75 -5.31 -0.36
CA ILE A 350 -18.76 -4.11 -1.18
C ILE A 350 -17.70 -3.12 -0.71
N LYS A 351 -17.35 -2.20 -1.60
CA LYS A 351 -16.49 -1.06 -1.30
C LYS A 351 -17.22 0.24 -1.64
N LYS A 352 -17.22 1.17 -0.69
CA LYS A 352 -17.80 2.51 -0.81
C LYS A 352 -16.80 3.52 -0.25
N GLU A 353 -16.32 4.41 -1.11
CA GLU A 353 -15.42 5.52 -0.73
C GLU A 353 -14.20 5.04 0.10
N GLY A 354 -13.61 3.92 -0.31
CA GLY A 354 -12.46 3.29 0.34
C GLY A 354 -12.77 2.47 1.60
N SER A 355 -14.00 2.52 2.10
CA SER A 355 -14.47 1.62 3.16
C SER A 355 -14.99 0.31 2.56
N VAL A 356 -14.67 -0.80 3.19
CA VAL A 356 -15.00 -2.15 2.74
C VAL A 356 -15.85 -2.82 3.81
N GLY A 357 -16.89 -3.52 3.41
CA GLY A 357 -17.69 -4.31 4.34
C GLY A 357 -18.88 -5.00 3.71
N TRP A 358 -19.52 -5.84 4.51
CA TRP A 358 -20.58 -6.74 4.08
C TRP A 358 -21.96 -6.06 4.11
N VAL A 359 -22.74 -6.27 3.06
CA VAL A 359 -24.16 -5.92 3.00
C VAL A 359 -24.99 -7.15 2.65
N PRO A 360 -26.23 -7.30 3.16
CA PRO A 360 -27.13 -8.37 2.72
C PRO A 360 -27.36 -8.31 1.20
N LYS A 361 -27.41 -9.45 0.52
CA LYS A 361 -27.62 -9.49 -0.95
C LYS A 361 -28.90 -8.78 -1.41
N GLN A 362 -29.93 -8.76 -0.58
CA GLN A 362 -31.20 -8.07 -0.86
C GLN A 362 -31.07 -6.53 -0.92
N CYS A 363 -29.93 -5.97 -0.50
CA CYS A 363 -29.65 -4.54 -0.58
C CYS A 363 -29.17 -4.10 -1.97
N LEU A 364 -28.76 -5.03 -2.82
CA LEU A 364 -28.18 -4.78 -4.16
C LEU A 364 -29.18 -4.98 -5.29
#